data_AF-A0A0E0UXJ8-F1
#
_entry.id   AF-A0A0E0UXJ8-F1
#
_cell.length_a   1.000
_cell.length_b   1.000
_cell.length_c   1.000
_cell.angle_alpha   90.00
_cell.angle_beta   90.00
_cell.angle_gamma   90.00
#
_symmetry.space_group_name_H-M   'P 1'
#
loop_
_entity.id
_entity.type
_entity.pdbx_description
1 polymer ?
#
loop_
_entity_poly.entity_id
_entity_poly.type
_entity_poly.pdbx_seq_one_letter_code
_entity_poly.pdbx_strand_id
1 'polypeptide(L)'
;MIDNNMKSVQEKSILNLEKMKEGLIEYSTDGEFDETEYVKIRYFILNNDNTKKIAPDFLRTRRTLKEFWQFIKNQYSSYAERREFLTTTFNIMIDTLEQTSEFVGSESFDLSNRIGGGGFGEVFKIEHQYVEMSFALKVLSPIFPDKNKDYVTRFFREAKILFSLNHPNIIKIYDTGIDNGKPFIKMEYIDGYDLDGYVKKYSTLDFTKSKVPIQMILKGLAYAHNRGVIHRDLKPSNILVSSNGTCKIIDFGISAYLEPYLHTKLTLTNERIVGGSFIDPLLMDNPSLRDKRSDIYSIGAIWYYLIVGSAPIGSDIERRLVSSNNISKLQANVILKCLSHSLEERFQSCEEILNTISPKKEDMLNISNNWITDVTHLDLIDFLRAYHQTAFYIREDNFPFNYYGRYGELEFLNDLYELDSIDGKDGMSFIQEIEQHRINNYDWEDTWFLTDDRLKLKDNDENLLKFLSHMFHPKVRNESSAWEYILENINDMLIKDGYKLVPNGEISGKIVYSYERIL
;
A
#
# COMPACT_ATOMS: atom_id res chain seq x y z
N MET A 1 -0.50 12.57 49.86
CA MET A 1 -1.58 11.83 50.57
C MET A 1 -2.72 11.41 49.63
N ILE A 2 -3.06 12.20 48.60
CA ILE A 2 -4.12 11.85 47.63
C ILE A 2 -3.68 10.70 46.70
N ASP A 3 -2.43 10.70 46.22
CA ASP A 3 -1.91 9.67 45.30
C ASP A 3 -1.89 8.25 45.90
N ASN A 4 -1.52 8.10 47.18
CA ASN A 4 -1.55 6.80 47.86
C ASN A 4 -2.99 6.25 48.03
N ASN A 5 -3.98 7.15 48.10
CA ASN A 5 -5.38 6.76 48.25
C ASN A 5 -6.00 6.36 46.89
N MET A 6 -5.59 6.99 45.79
CA MET A 6 -6.01 6.58 44.44
C MET A 6 -5.38 5.25 44.02
N LYS A 7 -4.08 5.06 44.28
CA LYS A 7 -3.35 3.83 43.94
C LYS A 7 -3.94 2.60 44.65
N SER A 8 -4.27 2.73 45.93
CA SER A 8 -4.92 1.66 46.72
C SER A 8 -6.36 1.34 46.30
N VAL A 9 -7.12 2.32 45.81
CA VAL A 9 -8.48 2.09 45.27
C VAL A 9 -8.44 1.38 43.91
N GLN A 10 -7.42 1.65 43.10
CA GLN A 10 -7.24 1.06 41.77
C GLN A 10 -6.71 -0.38 41.84
N GLU A 11 -5.71 -0.66 42.68
CA GLU A 11 -5.26 -2.03 42.99
C GLU A 11 -6.43 -2.90 43.48
N LYS A 12 -7.29 -2.34 44.36
CA LYS A 12 -8.51 -3.00 44.82
C LYS A 12 -9.54 -3.21 43.71
N SER A 13 -9.55 -2.35 42.69
CA SER A 13 -10.44 -2.48 41.52
C SER A 13 -9.98 -3.57 40.56
N ILE A 14 -8.68 -3.65 40.27
CA ILE A 14 -8.09 -4.71 39.46
C ILE A 14 -8.29 -6.07 40.14
N LEU A 15 -8.01 -6.17 41.44
CA LEU A 15 -8.24 -7.40 42.21
C LEU A 15 -9.70 -7.85 42.15
N ASN A 16 -10.66 -6.92 42.23
CA ASN A 16 -12.08 -7.24 42.13
C ASN A 16 -12.49 -7.68 40.72
N LEU A 17 -11.89 -7.13 39.66
CA LEU A 17 -12.12 -7.58 38.29
C LEU A 17 -11.55 -8.97 38.03
N GLU A 18 -10.34 -9.25 38.53
CA GLU A 18 -9.73 -10.59 38.47
C GLU A 18 -10.60 -11.63 39.17
N LYS A 19 -11.04 -11.35 40.40
CA LYS A 19 -11.95 -12.24 41.13
C LYS A 19 -13.28 -12.46 40.42
N MET A 20 -13.86 -11.42 39.81
CA MET A 20 -15.08 -11.56 39.01
C MET A 20 -14.83 -12.43 37.77
N LYS A 21 -13.70 -12.24 37.09
CA LYS A 21 -13.30 -13.03 35.91
C LYS A 21 -13.18 -14.51 36.26
N GLU A 22 -12.40 -14.82 37.28
CA GLU A 22 -12.15 -16.20 37.74
C GLU A 22 -13.46 -16.86 38.18
N GLY A 23 -14.23 -16.21 39.05
CA GLY A 23 -15.50 -16.76 39.56
C GLY A 23 -16.52 -17.02 38.45
N LEU A 24 -16.66 -16.12 37.46
CA LEU A 24 -17.60 -16.35 36.35
C LEU A 24 -17.14 -17.43 35.38
N ILE A 25 -15.82 -17.61 35.20
CA ILE A 25 -15.26 -18.72 34.41
C ILE A 25 -15.52 -20.04 35.12
N GLU A 26 -15.25 -20.12 36.43
CA GLU A 26 -15.45 -21.32 37.26
C GLU A 26 -16.92 -21.73 37.32
N TYR A 27 -17.81 -20.76 37.54
CA TYR A 27 -19.26 -20.99 37.50
C TYR A 27 -19.77 -21.43 36.12
N SER A 28 -19.02 -21.10 35.05
CA SER A 28 -19.31 -21.57 33.69
C SER A 28 -18.83 -23.00 33.39
N THR A 29 -18.21 -23.66 34.38
CA THR A 29 -17.66 -25.03 34.34
C THR A 29 -18.23 -25.97 35.40
N ASP A 30 -19.44 -25.70 35.90
CA ASP A 30 -20.07 -26.43 37.02
C ASP A 30 -19.27 -26.35 38.35
N GLY A 31 -18.36 -25.38 38.46
CA GLY A 31 -17.70 -25.00 39.72
C GLY A 31 -18.56 -24.04 40.54
N GLU A 32 -18.10 -23.72 41.76
CA GLU A 32 -18.82 -22.83 42.67
C GLU A 32 -18.29 -21.40 42.58
N PHE A 33 -19.20 -20.44 42.41
CA PHE A 33 -18.92 -19.03 42.69
C PHE A 33 -19.97 -18.56 43.70
N ASP A 34 -19.52 -17.99 44.82
CA ASP A 34 -20.43 -17.58 45.88
C ASP A 34 -21.31 -16.39 45.44
N GLU A 35 -22.62 -16.54 45.58
CA GLU A 35 -23.61 -15.52 45.18
C GLU A 35 -23.40 -14.21 45.96
N THR A 36 -22.99 -14.29 47.23
CA THR A 36 -22.73 -13.11 48.07
C THR A 36 -21.49 -12.35 47.57
N GLU A 37 -20.44 -13.09 47.20
CA GLU A 37 -19.22 -12.54 46.61
C GLU A 37 -19.49 -11.93 45.23
N TYR A 38 -20.25 -12.60 44.37
CA TYR A 38 -20.70 -12.04 43.09
C TYR A 38 -21.41 -10.69 43.27
N VAL A 39 -22.41 -10.63 44.15
CA VAL A 39 -23.18 -9.39 44.40
C VAL A 39 -22.28 -8.30 44.96
N LYS A 40 -21.36 -8.63 45.88
CA LYS A 40 -20.43 -7.69 46.50
C LYS A 40 -19.45 -7.09 45.48
N ILE A 41 -18.80 -7.93 44.67
CA ILE A 41 -17.84 -7.49 43.66
C ILE A 41 -18.56 -6.70 42.56
N ARG A 42 -19.74 -7.16 42.12
CA ARG A 42 -20.58 -6.44 41.16
C ARG A 42 -20.98 -5.06 41.68
N TYR A 43 -21.39 -4.95 42.94
CA TYR A 43 -21.69 -3.67 43.57
C TYR A 43 -20.47 -2.75 43.56
N PHE A 44 -19.28 -3.26 43.89
CA PHE A 44 -18.04 -2.49 43.83
C PHE A 44 -17.76 -1.97 42.42
N ILE A 45 -17.82 -2.83 41.40
CA ILE A 45 -17.57 -2.48 39.99
C ILE A 45 -18.55 -1.39 39.51
N LEU A 46 -19.82 -1.47 39.90
CA LEU A 46 -20.86 -0.54 39.43
C LEU A 46 -20.94 0.78 40.21
N ASN A 47 -20.30 0.87 41.38
CA ASN A 47 -20.27 2.08 42.22
C ASN A 47 -18.91 2.79 42.24
N ASN A 48 -17.90 2.25 41.55
CA ASN A 48 -16.62 2.92 41.35
C ASN A 48 -16.59 3.58 39.96
N ASP A 49 -16.31 4.88 39.90
CA ASP A 49 -16.39 5.68 38.67
C ASP A 49 -15.47 5.20 37.55
N ASN A 50 -14.33 4.59 37.89
CA ASN A 50 -13.36 4.08 36.91
C ASN A 50 -13.87 2.77 36.29
N THR A 51 -14.40 1.87 37.11
CA THR A 51 -14.89 0.56 36.65
C THR A 51 -16.30 0.61 36.07
N LYS A 52 -17.16 1.52 36.56
CA LYS A 52 -18.55 1.65 36.13
C LYS A 52 -18.67 2.05 34.66
N LYS A 53 -17.74 2.88 34.16
CA LYS A 53 -17.70 3.35 32.77
C LYS A 53 -17.38 2.20 31.80
N ILE A 54 -16.49 1.29 32.20
CA ILE A 54 -15.99 0.19 31.36
C ILE A 54 -16.70 -1.15 31.62
N ALA A 55 -17.59 -1.22 32.62
CA ALA A 55 -18.32 -2.44 32.92
C ALA A 55 -19.16 -2.93 31.71
N PRO A 56 -19.18 -4.24 31.40
CA PRO A 56 -20.05 -4.80 30.38
C PRO A 56 -21.52 -4.78 30.81
N ASP A 57 -22.43 -4.75 29.83
CA ASP A 57 -23.87 -4.61 30.10
C ASP A 57 -24.47 -5.79 30.87
N PHE A 58 -23.90 -6.99 30.75
CA PHE A 58 -24.36 -8.13 31.54
C PHE A 58 -24.13 -7.90 33.04
N LEU A 59 -23.04 -7.24 33.46
CA LEU A 59 -22.85 -6.88 34.87
C LEU A 59 -23.88 -5.84 35.31
N ARG A 60 -24.32 -4.94 34.43
CA ARG A 60 -25.38 -3.96 34.78
C ARG A 60 -26.76 -4.62 34.93
N THR A 61 -27.03 -5.64 34.13
CA THR A 61 -28.38 -6.20 33.95
C THR A 61 -28.61 -7.53 34.66
N ARG A 62 -27.58 -8.33 34.93
CA ARG A 62 -27.66 -9.62 35.62
C ARG A 62 -27.29 -9.45 37.08
N ARG A 63 -28.27 -9.51 37.97
CA ARG A 63 -28.14 -9.28 39.41
C ARG A 63 -27.77 -10.53 40.19
N THR A 64 -28.01 -11.72 39.62
CA THR A 64 -27.67 -13.01 40.22
C THR A 64 -26.81 -13.88 39.33
N LEU A 65 -26.11 -14.87 39.89
CA LEU A 65 -25.35 -15.84 39.10
C LEU A 65 -26.27 -16.68 38.21
N LYS A 66 -27.48 -16.99 38.67
CA LYS A 66 -28.49 -17.69 37.86
C LYS A 66 -28.89 -16.90 36.60
N GLU A 67 -29.10 -15.59 36.72
CA GLU A 67 -29.39 -14.72 35.58
C GLU A 67 -28.20 -14.62 34.62
N PHE A 68 -26.98 -14.52 35.15
CA PHE A 68 -25.76 -14.56 34.35
C PHE A 68 -25.64 -15.87 33.58
N TRP A 69 -25.91 -17.01 34.22
CA TRP A 69 -25.81 -18.33 33.59
C TRP A 69 -26.74 -18.49 32.40
N GLN A 70 -28.00 -18.07 32.56
CA GLN A 70 -28.99 -18.10 31.49
C GLN A 70 -28.54 -17.22 30.32
N PHE A 71 -27.98 -16.05 30.61
CA PHE A 71 -27.43 -15.16 29.59
C PHE A 71 -26.28 -15.81 28.82
N ILE A 72 -25.28 -16.32 29.51
CA ILE A 72 -24.04 -16.78 28.85
C ILE A 72 -24.23 -18.10 28.10
N LYS A 73 -25.11 -18.99 28.59
CA LYS A 73 -25.50 -20.22 27.88
C LYS A 73 -26.30 -19.96 26.61
N ASN A 74 -27.15 -18.92 26.61
CA ASN A 74 -27.92 -18.56 25.43
C ASN A 74 -27.06 -17.91 24.34
N GLN A 75 -25.96 -17.26 24.72
CA GLN A 75 -25.06 -16.58 23.78
C GLN A 75 -23.97 -17.50 23.23
N TYR A 76 -23.47 -18.44 24.04
CA TYR A 76 -22.31 -19.27 23.69
C TYR A 76 -22.57 -20.73 24.01
N SER A 77 -22.49 -21.56 22.96
CA SER A 77 -22.83 -22.97 23.01
C SER A 77 -21.75 -23.79 23.70
N SER A 78 -20.48 -23.48 23.45
CA SER A 78 -19.34 -24.22 23.99
C SER A 78 -18.70 -23.55 25.20
N TYR A 79 -18.00 -24.33 26.02
CA TYR A 79 -17.21 -23.80 27.12
C TYR A 79 -16.07 -22.90 26.63
N ALA A 80 -15.38 -23.29 25.55
CA ALA A 80 -14.27 -22.54 24.99
C ALA A 80 -14.69 -21.10 24.64
N GLU A 81 -15.83 -20.92 23.98
CA GLU A 81 -16.40 -19.62 23.63
C GLU A 81 -16.76 -18.79 24.87
N ARG A 82 -17.37 -19.41 25.89
CA ARG A 82 -17.70 -18.73 27.17
C ARG A 82 -16.44 -18.22 27.88
N ARG A 83 -15.41 -19.07 27.95
CA ARG A 83 -14.14 -18.75 28.58
C ARG A 83 -13.41 -17.64 27.82
N GLU A 84 -13.36 -17.71 26.51
CA GLU A 84 -12.74 -16.71 25.65
C GLU A 84 -13.42 -15.35 25.79
N PHE A 85 -14.76 -15.32 25.76
CA PHE A 85 -15.54 -14.10 25.98
C PHE A 85 -15.25 -13.45 27.33
N LEU A 86 -15.30 -14.23 28.42
CA LEU A 86 -15.05 -13.72 29.78
C LEU A 86 -13.61 -13.24 29.93
N THR A 87 -12.64 -14.05 29.48
CA THR A 87 -11.22 -13.71 29.55
C THR A 87 -10.95 -12.41 28.80
N THR A 88 -11.41 -12.31 27.55
CA THR A 88 -11.21 -11.12 26.71
C THR A 88 -11.87 -9.89 27.33
N THR A 89 -13.12 -10.02 27.80
CA THR A 89 -13.87 -8.90 28.37
C THR A 89 -13.19 -8.34 29.62
N PHE A 90 -12.80 -9.21 30.56
CA PHE A 90 -12.20 -8.76 31.81
C PHE A 90 -10.74 -8.33 31.63
N ASN A 91 -9.95 -8.98 30.77
CA ASN A 91 -8.59 -8.52 30.47
C ASN A 91 -8.63 -7.11 29.87
N ILE A 92 -9.53 -6.81 28.93
CA ILE A 92 -9.70 -5.44 28.41
C ILE A 92 -9.99 -4.44 29.54
N MET A 93 -10.87 -4.81 30.49
CA MET A 93 -11.18 -3.93 31.62
C MET A 93 -9.98 -3.72 32.55
N ILE A 94 -9.22 -4.78 32.82
CA ILE A 94 -8.03 -4.75 33.66
C ILE A 94 -6.94 -3.93 32.97
N ASP A 95 -6.65 -4.19 31.70
CA ASP A 95 -5.71 -3.42 30.88
C ASP A 95 -6.10 -1.93 30.87
N THR A 96 -7.39 -1.61 30.75
CA THR A 96 -7.86 -0.21 30.81
C THR A 96 -7.62 0.42 32.19
N LEU A 97 -7.76 -0.36 33.28
CA LEU A 97 -7.45 0.11 34.63
C LEU A 97 -5.94 0.20 34.89
N GLU A 98 -5.13 -0.69 34.34
CA GLU A 98 -3.68 -0.66 34.49
C GLU A 98 -3.08 0.50 33.70
N GLN A 99 -3.57 0.75 32.48
CA GLN A 99 -3.19 1.89 31.64
C GLN A 99 -3.60 3.23 32.26
N THR A 100 -4.71 3.28 33.00
CA THR A 100 -5.08 4.48 33.79
C THR A 100 -4.24 4.66 35.06
N SER A 101 -3.42 3.67 35.47
CA SER A 101 -2.52 3.77 36.62
C SER A 101 -1.10 4.20 36.25
N GLU A 102 -0.65 3.89 35.02
CA GLU A 102 0.65 4.34 34.51
C GLU A 102 0.61 5.75 33.90
N PHE A 103 -0.59 6.26 33.55
CA PHE A 103 -0.77 7.58 32.93
C PHE A 103 -1.36 8.67 33.83
N VAL A 104 -1.49 8.44 35.15
CA VAL A 104 -1.74 9.51 36.15
C VAL A 104 -0.42 9.98 36.78
N GLY A 105 0.70 9.77 36.10
CA GLY A 105 1.77 10.75 36.11
C GLY A 105 1.32 11.89 35.21
N SER A 106 1.23 13.10 35.75
CA SER A 106 1.12 14.32 34.95
C SER A 106 2.36 14.45 34.05
N GLU A 107 2.44 13.70 32.96
CA GLU A 107 3.26 14.12 31.84
C GLU A 107 2.52 15.31 31.24
N SER A 108 2.85 16.51 31.70
CA SER A 108 2.62 17.70 30.91
C SER A 108 3.39 17.47 29.60
N PHE A 109 2.70 17.02 28.56
CA PHE A 109 3.31 16.90 27.24
C PHE A 109 3.84 18.28 26.87
N ASP A 110 5.12 18.37 26.54
CA ASP A 110 5.68 19.60 26.01
C ASP A 110 5.11 19.82 24.61
N LEU A 111 3.98 20.53 24.56
CA LEU A 111 3.28 20.89 23.32
C LEU A 111 4.03 21.97 22.52
N SER A 112 5.27 22.33 22.89
CA SER A 112 6.08 23.28 22.12
C SER A 112 6.52 22.74 20.77
N ASN A 113 6.65 21.41 20.62
CA ASN A 113 7.16 20.77 19.40
C ASN A 113 6.04 20.37 18.43
N ARG A 114 5.32 21.37 17.91
CA ARG A 114 4.28 21.19 16.90
C ARG A 114 4.91 20.75 15.56
N ILE A 115 4.56 19.54 15.10
CA ILE A 115 5.06 18.97 13.83
C ILE A 115 4.06 19.03 12.69
N GLY A 116 2.79 19.32 12.98
CA GLY A 116 1.76 19.43 11.95
C GLY A 116 0.42 19.89 12.53
N GLY A 117 -0.55 20.11 11.65
CA GLY A 117 -1.93 20.41 12.04
C GLY A 117 -2.80 20.77 10.84
N GLY A 118 -4.10 20.51 10.97
CA GLY A 118 -5.11 20.76 9.94
C GLY A 118 -6.49 21.01 10.55
N GLY A 119 -7.56 20.97 9.73
CA GLY A 119 -8.93 21.29 10.16
C GLY A 119 -9.49 20.49 11.34
N PHE A 120 -8.89 19.34 11.66
CA PHE A 120 -9.35 18.40 12.70
C PHE A 120 -8.51 18.38 13.99
N GLY A 121 -7.37 19.08 14.03
CA GLY A 121 -6.52 19.08 15.21
C GLY A 121 -5.05 19.42 14.91
N GLU A 122 -4.26 19.41 15.97
CA GLU A 122 -2.83 19.70 15.95
C GLU A 122 -2.03 18.44 16.29
N VAL A 123 -0.84 18.31 15.71
CA VAL A 123 0.04 17.16 15.93
C VAL A 123 1.36 17.64 16.52
N PHE A 124 1.75 17.03 17.63
CA PHE A 124 2.96 17.34 18.39
C PHE A 124 3.89 16.14 18.41
N LYS A 125 5.20 16.36 18.30
CA LYS A 125 6.19 15.34 18.63
C LYS A 125 6.37 15.35 20.14
N ILE A 126 6.26 14.19 20.77
CA ILE A 126 6.54 14.00 22.19
C ILE A 126 7.67 12.97 22.34
N GLU A 127 8.50 13.13 23.37
CA GLU A 127 9.58 12.21 23.67
C GLU A 127 9.31 11.55 25.02
N HIS A 128 9.37 10.22 25.05
CA HIS A 128 9.18 9.48 26.28
C HIS A 128 10.50 9.46 27.05
N GLN A 129 10.52 10.13 28.20
CA GLN A 129 11.74 10.45 28.95
C GLN A 129 12.54 9.22 29.38
N TYR A 130 11.86 8.09 29.61
CA TYR A 130 12.50 6.87 30.12
C TYR A 130 12.96 5.87 29.05
N VAL A 131 12.41 5.91 27.83
CA VAL A 131 12.73 4.90 26.79
C VAL A 131 13.35 5.51 25.54
N GLU A 132 13.64 6.81 25.54
CA GLU A 132 14.25 7.54 24.43
C GLU A 132 13.49 7.37 23.09
N MET A 133 12.18 7.10 23.17
CA MET A 133 11.33 6.93 21.99
C MET A 133 10.50 8.19 21.74
N SER A 134 10.41 8.57 20.47
CA SER A 134 9.53 9.64 20.01
C SER A 134 8.15 9.09 19.64
N PHE A 135 7.10 9.85 19.94
CA PHE A 135 5.72 9.59 19.53
C PHE A 135 5.11 10.85 18.90
N ALA A 136 4.07 10.65 18.10
CA ALA A 136 3.24 11.74 17.61
C ALA A 136 1.94 11.78 18.43
N LEU A 137 1.58 12.94 18.94
CA LEU A 137 0.36 13.19 19.68
C LEU A 137 -0.55 14.10 18.87
N LYS A 138 -1.64 13.54 18.33
CA LYS A 138 -2.68 14.31 17.64
C LYS A 138 -3.75 14.72 18.63
N VAL A 139 -3.83 16.01 18.93
CA VAL A 139 -4.85 16.61 19.79
C VAL A 139 -5.98 17.11 18.89
N LEU A 140 -7.16 16.54 19.06
CA LEU A 140 -8.32 16.90 18.25
C LEU A 140 -8.93 18.20 18.78
N SER A 141 -9.19 19.14 17.87
CA SER A 141 -9.89 20.37 18.22
C SER A 141 -11.32 20.02 18.65
N PRO A 142 -11.85 20.60 19.73
CA PRO A 142 -13.26 20.41 20.08
C PRO A 142 -14.11 20.99 18.95
N ILE A 143 -14.78 20.12 18.18
CA ILE A 143 -15.62 20.53 17.06
C ILE A 143 -16.95 21.14 17.55
N PHE A 144 -17.27 21.01 18.85
CA PHE A 144 -18.50 21.51 19.44
C PHE A 144 -18.26 22.23 20.78
N PRO A 145 -18.79 23.46 20.94
CA PRO A 145 -18.91 24.13 22.24
C PRO A 145 -20.04 23.58 23.15
N ASP A 146 -20.88 22.63 22.69
CA ASP A 146 -22.11 22.27 23.40
C ASP A 146 -22.38 20.74 23.57
N LYS A 147 -22.35 20.33 24.85
CA LYS A 147 -23.27 19.41 25.56
C LYS A 147 -23.67 18.02 25.02
N ASN A 148 -23.15 17.48 23.91
CA ASN A 148 -23.48 16.09 23.53
C ASN A 148 -22.43 15.07 23.99
N LYS A 149 -22.73 14.32 25.06
CA LYS A 149 -21.89 13.22 25.59
C LYS A 149 -21.63 12.08 24.59
N ASP A 150 -22.34 12.04 23.46
CA ASP A 150 -22.23 10.98 22.45
C ASP A 150 -20.97 11.05 21.57
N TYR A 151 -20.31 12.21 21.45
CA TYR A 151 -19.12 12.33 20.61
C TYR A 151 -17.97 11.48 21.16
N VAL A 152 -17.75 11.52 22.48
CA VAL A 152 -16.70 10.77 23.18
C VAL A 152 -16.92 9.27 23.01
N THR A 153 -18.15 8.79 23.17
CA THR A 153 -18.48 7.37 23.04
C THR A 153 -18.22 6.87 21.62
N ARG A 154 -18.52 7.68 20.60
CA ARG A 154 -18.21 7.36 19.20
C ARG A 154 -16.70 7.39 18.94
N PHE A 155 -15.97 8.30 19.57
CA PHE A 155 -14.52 8.42 19.42
C PHE A 155 -13.84 7.14 19.85
N PHE A 156 -14.13 6.68 21.06
CA PHE A 156 -13.54 5.46 21.58
C PHE A 156 -14.02 4.19 20.85
N ARG A 157 -15.24 4.17 20.31
CA ARG A 157 -15.73 3.05 19.49
C ARG A 157 -14.92 2.92 18.19
N GLU A 158 -14.70 4.02 17.48
CA GLU A 158 -13.94 4.02 16.23
C GLU A 158 -12.44 3.88 16.50
N ALA A 159 -11.92 4.54 17.54
CA ALA A 159 -10.54 4.36 17.99
C ALA A 159 -10.24 2.89 18.23
N LYS A 160 -11.15 2.13 18.86
CA LYS A 160 -11.01 0.68 19.05
C LYS A 160 -10.76 -0.08 17.74
N ILE A 161 -11.46 0.30 16.66
CA ILE A 161 -11.25 -0.30 15.34
C ILE A 161 -9.86 0.07 14.82
N LEU A 162 -9.46 1.33 14.95
CA LEU A 162 -8.13 1.79 14.53
C LEU A 162 -6.99 1.13 15.33
N PHE A 163 -7.15 0.92 16.64
CA PHE A 163 -6.21 0.17 17.48
C PHE A 163 -6.01 -1.27 17.02
N SER A 164 -7.07 -1.89 16.51
CA SER A 164 -6.99 -3.26 16.02
C SER A 164 -6.20 -3.39 14.71
N LEU A 165 -5.95 -2.27 14.01
CA LEU A 165 -5.15 -2.28 12.79
C LEU A 165 -3.67 -2.33 13.13
N ASN A 166 -3.04 -3.47 12.86
CA ASN A 166 -1.61 -3.65 13.03
C ASN A 166 -1.01 -4.17 11.72
N HIS A 167 -0.40 -3.26 10.95
CA HIS A 167 0.18 -3.56 9.65
C HIS A 167 1.38 -2.62 9.38
N PRO A 168 2.48 -3.09 8.75
CA PRO A 168 3.67 -2.26 8.52
C PRO A 168 3.41 -0.98 7.72
N ASN A 169 2.39 -0.99 6.85
CA ASN A 169 1.99 0.16 6.03
C ASN A 169 0.78 0.96 6.58
N ILE A 170 0.41 0.74 7.83
CA ILE A 170 -0.57 1.55 8.57
C ILE A 170 0.14 2.13 9.80
N ILE A 171 -0.16 3.37 10.14
CA ILE A 171 0.41 3.98 11.35
C ILE A 171 -0.05 3.23 12.60
N LYS A 172 0.89 2.93 13.50
CA LYS A 172 0.54 2.25 14.75
C LYS A 172 0.01 3.26 15.76
N ILE A 173 -1.18 3.01 16.29
CA ILE A 173 -1.75 3.76 17.40
C ILE A 173 -1.35 3.07 18.70
N TYR A 174 -0.84 3.87 19.65
CA TYR A 174 -0.40 3.39 20.96
C TYR A 174 -1.42 3.69 22.05
N ASP A 175 -2.06 4.86 22.00
CA ASP A 175 -2.99 5.27 23.03
C ASP A 175 -4.00 6.30 22.49
N THR A 176 -5.16 6.40 23.15
CA THR A 176 -6.15 7.45 22.93
C THR A 176 -6.79 7.81 24.25
N GLY A 177 -7.08 9.10 24.44
CA GLY A 177 -7.69 9.54 25.68
C GLY A 177 -8.38 10.88 25.55
N ILE A 178 -8.73 11.45 26.69
CA ILE A 178 -9.21 12.82 26.80
C ILE A 178 -8.33 13.50 27.84
N ASP A 179 -7.65 14.57 27.43
CA ASP A 179 -6.92 15.46 28.32
C ASP A 179 -7.52 16.87 28.26
N ASN A 180 -7.78 17.48 29.43
CA ASN A 180 -8.39 18.81 29.52
C ASN A 180 -9.65 19.01 28.65
N GLY A 181 -10.46 17.95 28.49
CA GLY A 181 -11.67 17.96 27.66
C GLY A 181 -11.43 17.84 26.16
N LYS A 182 -10.19 17.62 25.71
CA LYS A 182 -9.81 17.43 24.31
C LYS A 182 -9.41 15.97 24.06
N PRO A 183 -10.02 15.29 23.07
CA PRO A 183 -9.59 13.97 22.67
C PRO A 183 -8.16 14.02 22.09
N PHE A 184 -7.36 13.00 22.38
CA PHE A 184 -6.05 12.83 21.77
C PHE A 184 -5.85 11.41 21.24
N ILE A 185 -4.93 11.29 20.29
CA ILE A 185 -4.42 10.02 19.77
C ILE A 185 -2.90 10.07 19.82
N LYS A 186 -2.30 9.15 20.58
CA LYS A 186 -0.85 8.91 20.60
C LYS A 186 -0.52 7.79 19.61
N MET A 187 0.38 8.07 18.69
CA MET A 187 0.74 7.17 17.59
C MET A 187 2.25 7.17 17.35
N GLU A 188 2.69 6.23 16.52
CA GLU A 188 4.05 6.15 16.02
C GLU A 188 4.51 7.48 15.42
N TYR A 189 5.69 7.94 15.85
CA TYR A 189 6.35 9.05 15.18
C TYR A 189 7.15 8.51 14.00
N ILE A 190 6.91 9.07 12.82
CA ILE A 190 7.67 8.76 11.61
C ILE A 190 8.56 9.93 11.27
N ASP A 191 9.87 9.70 11.29
CA ASP A 191 10.85 10.64 10.77
C ASP A 191 10.88 10.54 9.24
N GLY A 192 10.46 11.59 8.55
CA GLY A 192 10.26 11.59 7.11
C GLY A 192 9.37 12.73 6.61
N TYR A 193 8.76 12.51 5.45
CA TYR A 193 7.86 13.47 4.80
C TYR A 193 6.51 12.84 4.54
N ASP A 194 5.45 13.64 4.47
CA ASP A 194 4.27 13.20 3.74
C ASP A 194 4.56 13.13 2.23
N LEU A 195 3.69 12.49 1.47
CA LEU A 195 3.93 12.26 0.05
C LEU A 195 3.95 13.57 -0.77
N ASP A 196 3.22 14.60 -0.33
CA ASP A 196 3.30 15.96 -0.89
C ASP A 196 4.69 16.58 -0.70
N GLY A 197 5.22 16.50 0.53
CA GLY A 197 6.57 16.93 0.87
C GLY A 197 7.63 16.13 0.12
N TYR A 198 7.41 14.84 -0.07
CA TYR A 198 8.29 13.96 -0.84
C TYR A 198 8.39 14.40 -2.30
N VAL A 199 7.27 14.60 -2.99
CA VAL A 199 7.26 15.06 -4.40
C VAL A 199 7.86 16.46 -4.54
N LYS A 200 7.56 17.37 -3.61
CA LYS A 200 8.18 18.71 -3.60
C LYS A 200 9.70 18.67 -3.45
N LYS A 201 10.22 17.70 -2.69
CA LYS A 201 11.66 17.57 -2.42
C LYS A 201 12.41 16.82 -3.53
N TYR A 202 11.81 15.76 -4.07
CA TYR A 202 12.50 14.82 -4.98
C TYR A 202 11.96 14.81 -6.42
N SER A 203 11.04 15.72 -6.76
CA SER A 203 10.33 15.78 -8.04
C SER A 203 9.36 14.61 -8.27
N THR A 204 8.72 14.60 -9.43
CA THR A 204 7.85 13.51 -9.88
C THR A 204 8.62 12.23 -10.13
N LEU A 205 7.91 11.11 -10.09
CA LEU A 205 8.43 9.76 -10.25
C LEU A 205 8.05 9.19 -11.62
N ASP A 206 8.90 8.31 -12.14
CA ASP A 206 8.50 7.42 -13.24
C ASP A 206 7.54 6.33 -12.74
N PHE A 207 6.95 5.56 -13.66
CA PHE A 207 6.01 4.50 -13.31
C PHE A 207 6.63 3.45 -12.38
N THR A 208 7.86 3.04 -12.64
CA THR A 208 8.57 2.01 -11.86
C THR A 208 8.84 2.45 -10.43
N LYS A 209 9.32 3.69 -10.22
CA LYS A 209 9.59 4.24 -8.90
C LYS A 209 8.30 4.54 -8.14
N SER A 210 7.27 5.06 -8.82
CA SER A 210 5.97 5.35 -8.18
C SER A 210 5.24 4.08 -7.73
N LYS A 211 5.49 2.93 -8.37
CA LYS A 211 4.93 1.64 -7.98
C LYS A 211 5.29 1.21 -6.55
N VAL A 212 6.50 1.55 -6.08
CA VAL A 212 7.00 1.14 -4.75
C VAL A 212 6.12 1.67 -3.61
N PRO A 213 5.90 3.00 -3.46
CA PRO A 213 4.98 3.52 -2.44
C PRO A 213 3.54 3.02 -2.65
N ILE A 214 3.08 2.91 -3.91
CA ILE A 214 1.73 2.45 -4.23
C ILE A 214 1.48 1.01 -3.76
N GLN A 215 2.42 0.08 -3.99
CA GLN A 215 2.31 -1.29 -3.49
C GLN A 215 2.20 -1.35 -1.97
N MET A 216 2.97 -0.54 -1.26
CA MET A 216 2.94 -0.47 0.20
C MET A 216 1.57 0.04 0.70
N ILE A 217 1.04 1.09 0.08
CA ILE A 217 -0.27 1.64 0.43
C ILE A 217 -1.39 0.65 0.10
N LEU A 218 -1.35 0.00 -1.07
CA LEU A 218 -2.32 -1.02 -1.46
C LEU A 218 -2.35 -2.20 -0.47
N LYS A 219 -1.19 -2.65 0.03
CA LYS A 219 -1.11 -3.69 1.07
C LYS A 219 -1.79 -3.24 2.37
N GLY A 220 -1.56 -1.99 2.79
CA GLY A 220 -2.23 -1.39 3.95
C GLY A 220 -3.75 -1.28 3.77
N LEU A 221 -4.21 -0.78 2.62
CA LEU A 221 -5.63 -0.66 2.30
C LEU A 221 -6.31 -2.03 2.23
N ALA A 222 -5.70 -3.01 1.56
CA ALA A 222 -6.20 -4.39 1.51
C ALA A 222 -6.41 -4.96 2.92
N TYR A 223 -5.42 -4.79 3.80
CA TYR A 223 -5.50 -5.25 5.19
C TYR A 223 -6.67 -4.60 5.95
N ALA A 224 -6.91 -3.30 5.75
CA ALA A 224 -8.00 -2.55 6.37
C ALA A 224 -9.37 -2.92 5.78
N HIS A 225 -9.48 -3.03 4.44
CA HIS A 225 -10.69 -3.41 3.72
C HIS A 225 -11.19 -4.80 4.15
N ASN A 226 -10.27 -5.75 4.35
CA ASN A 226 -10.59 -7.10 4.84
C ASN A 226 -11.10 -7.12 6.30
N ARG A 227 -10.99 -6.00 7.02
CA ARG A 227 -11.56 -5.78 8.36
C ARG A 227 -12.77 -4.84 8.34
N GLY A 228 -13.31 -4.54 7.16
CA GLY A 228 -14.46 -3.65 6.99
C GLY A 228 -14.15 -2.17 7.19
N VAL A 229 -12.87 -1.78 7.23
CA VAL A 229 -12.45 -0.39 7.40
C VAL A 229 -12.16 0.22 6.04
N ILE A 230 -12.82 1.33 5.70
CA ILE A 230 -12.62 2.09 4.45
C ILE A 230 -12.09 3.48 4.84
N HIS A 231 -11.06 3.95 4.15
CA HIS A 231 -10.34 5.18 4.51
C HIS A 231 -11.15 6.46 4.23
N ARG A 232 -11.71 6.60 3.02
CA ARG A 232 -12.60 7.69 2.54
C ARG A 232 -12.03 9.10 2.42
N ASP A 233 -10.86 9.39 2.98
CA ASP A 233 -10.14 10.67 2.82
C ASP A 233 -8.67 10.43 2.46
N LEU A 234 -8.39 9.48 1.56
CA LEU A 234 -7.03 9.13 1.20
C LEU A 234 -6.46 10.20 0.24
N LYS A 235 -5.31 10.77 0.58
CA LYS A 235 -4.63 11.84 -0.18
C LYS A 235 -3.13 11.84 0.12
N PRO A 236 -2.28 12.52 -0.66
CA PRO A 236 -0.83 12.52 -0.45
C PRO A 236 -0.38 12.92 0.96
N SER A 237 -1.02 13.93 1.56
CA SER A 237 -0.74 14.35 2.95
C SER A 237 -1.12 13.32 4.03
N ASN A 238 -1.89 12.29 3.68
CA ASN A 238 -2.25 11.18 4.58
C ASN A 238 -1.36 9.93 4.39
N ILE A 239 -0.25 10.07 3.66
CA ILE A 239 0.75 9.01 3.47
C ILE A 239 2.11 9.54 3.90
N LEU A 240 2.68 8.95 4.94
CA LEU A 240 4.02 9.26 5.42
C LEU A 240 5.04 8.33 4.78
N VAL A 241 6.13 8.91 4.29
CA VAL A 241 7.33 8.24 3.78
C VAL A 241 8.44 8.44 4.80
N SER A 242 8.79 7.38 5.51
CA SER A 242 9.90 7.39 6.46
C SER A 242 11.27 7.49 5.76
N SER A 243 12.30 7.88 6.51
CA SER A 243 13.69 7.97 6.03
C SER A 243 14.24 6.68 5.42
N ASN A 244 13.73 5.51 5.82
CA ASN A 244 14.11 4.21 5.25
C ASN A 244 13.28 3.78 4.02
N GLY A 245 12.40 4.67 3.52
CA GLY A 245 11.54 4.42 2.36
C GLY A 245 10.22 3.71 2.67
N THR A 246 9.94 3.36 3.94
CA THR A 246 8.67 2.74 4.31
C THR A 246 7.53 3.75 4.23
N CYS A 247 6.47 3.41 3.48
CA CYS A 247 5.24 4.18 3.41
C CYS A 247 4.19 3.68 4.39
N LYS A 248 3.56 4.60 5.13
CA LYS A 248 2.50 4.34 6.10
C LYS A 248 1.31 5.25 5.87
N ILE A 249 0.11 4.66 5.87
CA ILE A 249 -1.16 5.39 5.83
C ILE A 249 -1.45 5.91 7.24
N ILE A 250 -1.77 7.20 7.34
CA ILE A 250 -2.25 7.84 8.57
C ILE A 250 -3.73 8.21 8.43
N ASP A 251 -4.38 8.56 9.54
CA ASP A 251 -5.70 9.20 9.55
C ASP A 251 -6.86 8.39 8.92
N PHE A 252 -6.85 7.06 9.10
CA PHE A 252 -8.02 6.24 8.81
C PHE A 252 -9.26 6.78 9.53
N GLY A 253 -10.26 7.24 8.76
CA GLY A 253 -11.63 7.41 9.22
C GLY A 253 -11.88 8.41 10.35
N ILE A 254 -10.89 9.19 10.82
CA ILE A 254 -11.12 10.27 11.81
C ILE A 254 -11.99 11.38 11.20
N SER A 255 -12.10 11.44 9.87
CA SER A 255 -13.06 12.30 9.16
C SER A 255 -14.48 11.70 9.22
N ALA A 256 -14.64 10.39 9.01
CA ALA A 256 -15.93 9.69 9.09
C ALA A 256 -16.57 9.76 10.50
N TYR A 257 -15.74 9.90 11.53
CA TYR A 257 -16.10 10.24 12.92
C TYR A 257 -17.11 11.39 13.06
N LEU A 258 -17.15 12.29 12.07
CA LEU A 258 -17.90 13.56 12.10
C LEU A 258 -19.06 13.59 11.11
N GLU A 259 -19.41 12.46 10.49
CA GLU A 259 -20.35 12.39 9.37
C GLU A 259 -21.69 13.14 9.50
N PRO A 260 -22.37 13.19 10.66
CA PRO A 260 -23.59 14.00 10.76
C PRO A 260 -23.33 15.51 10.75
N TYR A 261 -22.08 15.94 10.91
CA TYR A 261 -21.68 17.32 11.20
C TYR A 261 -20.53 17.86 10.32
N LEU A 262 -19.91 17.03 9.48
CA LEU A 262 -18.93 17.46 8.47
C LEU A 262 -19.52 18.38 7.40
N HIS A 263 -20.84 18.26 7.18
CA HIS A 263 -21.58 19.10 6.23
C HIS A 263 -21.50 20.60 6.52
N THR A 264 -21.17 21.01 7.75
CA THR A 264 -21.07 22.43 8.13
C THR A 264 -19.65 22.99 8.18
N LYS A 265 -18.60 22.15 8.30
CA LYS A 265 -17.20 22.64 8.45
C LYS A 265 -16.34 22.47 7.19
N LEU A 266 -16.56 21.41 6.39
CA LEU A 266 -15.91 21.26 5.06
C LEU A 266 -16.35 22.34 4.06
N THR A 267 -17.46 23.02 4.35
CA THR A 267 -18.00 24.17 3.60
C THR A 267 -17.31 25.49 3.95
N LEU A 268 -16.51 25.55 5.02
CA LEU A 268 -15.92 26.79 5.56
C LEU A 268 -14.40 26.91 5.35
N THR A 269 -13.70 25.85 4.95
CA THR A 269 -12.24 25.89 4.70
C THR A 269 -11.92 25.81 3.21
N ASN A 270 -11.02 26.67 2.72
CA ASN A 270 -10.49 26.64 1.33
C ASN A 270 -9.74 25.33 0.99
N GLU A 271 -9.65 24.37 1.91
CA GLU A 271 -9.13 23.01 1.71
C GLU A 271 -9.95 22.17 0.73
N ARG A 272 -11.23 22.53 0.50
CA ARG A 272 -12.14 21.85 -0.43
C ARG A 272 -11.62 21.84 -1.88
N ILE A 273 -10.79 22.82 -2.25
CA ILE A 273 -10.28 22.98 -3.62
C ILE A 273 -9.09 22.06 -3.91
N VAL A 274 -8.25 21.76 -2.91
CA VAL A 274 -7.01 20.95 -3.09
C VAL A 274 -7.18 19.51 -2.62
N GLY A 275 -7.88 19.27 -1.51
CA GLY A 275 -8.14 17.91 -0.99
C GLY A 275 -9.19 17.16 -1.81
N GLY A 276 -10.16 17.88 -2.40
CA GLY A 276 -11.19 17.27 -3.23
C GLY A 276 -10.65 16.57 -4.47
N SER A 277 -9.53 17.02 -5.03
CA SER A 277 -8.99 16.47 -6.27
C SER A 277 -8.49 15.02 -6.17
N PHE A 278 -8.41 14.45 -4.96
CA PHE A 278 -8.03 13.07 -4.71
C PHE A 278 -9.20 12.20 -4.23
N ILE A 279 -10.33 12.81 -3.83
CA ILE A 279 -11.48 12.10 -3.28
C ILE A 279 -12.37 11.63 -4.43
N ASP A 280 -12.89 10.41 -4.31
CA ASP A 280 -13.84 9.83 -5.26
C ASP A 280 -15.05 10.76 -5.49
N PRO A 281 -15.35 11.18 -6.73
CA PRO A 281 -16.53 11.97 -7.05
C PRO A 281 -17.83 11.34 -6.54
N LEU A 282 -17.94 10.01 -6.57
CA LEU A 282 -19.13 9.31 -6.07
C LEU A 282 -19.28 9.43 -4.55
N LEU A 283 -18.17 9.49 -3.82
CA LEU A 283 -18.17 9.73 -2.37
C LEU A 283 -18.46 11.19 -2.06
N MET A 284 -18.06 12.13 -2.91
CA MET A 284 -18.46 13.54 -2.77
C MET A 284 -19.96 13.72 -2.94
N ASP A 285 -20.53 13.08 -3.96
CA ASP A 285 -21.95 13.13 -4.27
C ASP A 285 -22.78 12.36 -3.23
N ASN A 286 -22.26 11.25 -2.74
CA ASN A 286 -22.85 10.45 -1.67
C ASN A 286 -21.85 10.20 -0.52
N PRO A 287 -21.77 11.11 0.47
CA PRO A 287 -20.89 10.95 1.64
C PRO A 287 -21.21 9.72 2.51
N SER A 288 -22.41 9.14 2.34
CA SER A 288 -22.80 7.90 3.03
C SER A 288 -22.34 6.64 2.29
N LEU A 289 -21.67 6.76 1.14
CA LEU A 289 -21.14 5.63 0.39
C LEU A 289 -20.15 4.83 1.26
N ARG A 290 -20.33 3.51 1.28
CA ARG A 290 -19.53 2.54 2.04
C ARG A 290 -18.91 1.52 1.10
N ASP A 291 -18.20 2.02 0.10
CA ASP A 291 -17.56 1.16 -0.90
C ASP A 291 -16.03 1.32 -0.87
N LYS A 292 -15.33 0.20 -0.74
CA LYS A 292 -13.86 0.17 -0.74
C LYS A 292 -13.26 0.67 -2.07
N ARG A 293 -14.05 0.62 -3.16
CA ARG A 293 -13.66 1.12 -4.48
C ARG A 293 -13.52 2.66 -4.54
N SER A 294 -13.99 3.38 -3.51
CA SER A 294 -13.68 4.81 -3.36
C SER A 294 -12.23 5.06 -2.92
N ASP A 295 -11.65 4.19 -2.09
CA ASP A 295 -10.22 4.25 -1.78
C ASP A 295 -9.38 3.87 -3.02
N ILE A 296 -9.89 2.99 -3.89
CA ILE A 296 -9.27 2.62 -5.18
C ILE A 296 -9.16 3.82 -6.12
N TYR A 297 -10.22 4.65 -6.22
CA TYR A 297 -10.12 5.90 -6.96
C TYR A 297 -9.05 6.81 -6.37
N SER A 298 -9.05 6.95 -5.03
CA SER A 298 -8.15 7.84 -4.34
C SER A 298 -6.67 7.45 -4.51
N ILE A 299 -6.35 6.14 -4.47
CA ILE A 299 -5.00 5.66 -4.76
C ILE A 299 -4.61 5.84 -6.23
N GLY A 300 -5.56 5.71 -7.17
CA GLY A 300 -5.36 6.07 -8.57
C GLY A 300 -5.00 7.55 -8.76
N ALA A 301 -5.69 8.44 -8.04
CA ALA A 301 -5.42 9.88 -8.08
C ALA A 301 -4.05 10.23 -7.48
N ILE A 302 -3.67 9.56 -6.39
CA ILE A 302 -2.33 9.68 -5.80
C ILE A 302 -1.26 9.16 -6.77
N TRP A 303 -1.49 8.02 -7.42
CA TRP A 303 -0.54 7.47 -8.38
C TRP A 303 -0.35 8.39 -9.59
N TYR A 304 -1.44 8.93 -10.14
CA TYR A 304 -1.39 9.97 -11.16
C TYR A 304 -0.57 11.19 -10.69
N TYR A 305 -0.81 11.67 -9.47
CA TYR A 305 -0.08 12.81 -8.91
C TYR A 305 1.43 12.55 -8.77
N LEU A 306 1.84 11.35 -8.36
CA LEU A 306 3.26 10.99 -8.27
C LEU A 306 3.98 11.10 -9.61
N ILE A 307 3.28 10.81 -10.72
CA ILE A 307 3.86 10.80 -12.07
C ILE A 307 3.77 12.19 -12.72
N VAL A 308 2.61 12.83 -12.63
CA VAL A 308 2.29 14.06 -13.35
C VAL A 308 2.62 15.33 -12.53
N GLY A 309 2.73 15.20 -11.20
CA GLY A 309 3.01 16.32 -10.29
C GLY A 309 1.80 17.20 -9.95
N SER A 310 0.62 16.84 -10.45
CA SER A 310 -0.65 17.52 -10.14
C SER A 310 -1.80 16.51 -10.09
N ALA A 311 -2.88 16.81 -9.37
CA ALA A 311 -4.04 15.93 -9.28
C ALA A 311 -4.76 15.72 -10.65
N PRO A 312 -5.49 14.61 -10.83
CA PRO A 312 -6.22 14.32 -12.07
C PRO A 312 -7.49 15.19 -12.19
N ILE A 313 -7.35 16.39 -12.75
CA ILE A 313 -8.46 17.35 -12.93
C ILE A 313 -8.70 17.57 -14.43
N GLY A 314 -9.97 17.56 -14.83
CA GLY A 314 -10.42 17.87 -16.20
C GLY A 314 -10.43 16.66 -17.14
N SER A 315 -10.61 16.92 -18.43
CA SER A 315 -10.78 15.87 -19.46
C SER A 315 -9.48 15.32 -20.04
N ASP A 316 -8.35 16.00 -19.83
CA ASP A 316 -7.07 15.66 -20.45
C ASP A 316 -6.20 14.71 -19.59
N ILE A 317 -6.79 14.01 -18.63
CA ILE A 317 -6.08 13.12 -17.68
C ILE A 317 -5.23 12.10 -18.43
N GLU A 318 -5.80 11.35 -19.39
CA GLU A 318 -5.06 10.36 -20.19
C GLU A 318 -3.89 11.00 -20.95
N ARG A 319 -4.15 12.10 -21.67
CA ARG A 319 -3.11 12.78 -22.47
C ARG A 319 -1.94 13.22 -21.60
N ARG A 320 -2.23 13.84 -20.46
CA ARG A 320 -1.20 14.32 -19.52
C ARG A 320 -0.42 13.17 -18.91
N LEU A 321 -1.10 12.08 -18.56
CA LEU A 321 -0.44 10.88 -18.04
C LEU A 321 0.51 10.30 -19.09
N VAL A 322 0.04 9.99 -20.29
CA VAL A 322 0.84 9.39 -21.38
C VAL A 322 2.00 10.29 -21.82
N SER A 323 1.83 11.61 -21.73
CA SER A 323 2.89 12.58 -22.05
C SER A 323 3.91 12.76 -20.91
N SER A 324 3.72 12.13 -19.76
CA SER A 324 4.60 12.25 -18.59
C SER A 324 5.53 11.03 -18.46
N ASN A 325 6.80 11.27 -18.15
CA ASN A 325 7.77 10.28 -17.63
C ASN A 325 7.72 8.87 -18.25
N ASN A 326 7.84 8.75 -19.58
CA ASN A 326 7.99 7.47 -20.30
C ASN A 326 6.97 6.39 -19.90
N ILE A 327 5.74 6.76 -19.54
CA ILE A 327 4.70 5.79 -19.18
C ILE A 327 4.12 5.14 -20.45
N SER A 328 4.08 3.81 -20.48
CA SER A 328 3.45 3.09 -21.60
C SER A 328 1.92 3.18 -21.53
N LYS A 329 1.24 2.97 -22.65
CA LYS A 329 -0.23 2.95 -22.69
C LYS A 329 -0.82 1.89 -21.75
N LEU A 330 -0.15 0.74 -21.62
CA LEU A 330 -0.57 -0.33 -20.70
C LEU A 330 -0.43 0.09 -19.24
N GLN A 331 0.67 0.75 -18.89
CA GLN A 331 0.91 1.28 -17.54
C GLN A 331 -0.11 2.40 -17.20
N ALA A 332 -0.37 3.29 -18.15
CA ALA A 332 -1.39 4.33 -18.01
C ALA A 332 -2.79 3.74 -17.78
N ASN A 333 -3.15 2.65 -18.49
CA ASN A 333 -4.45 1.99 -18.33
C ASN A 333 -4.70 1.49 -16.90
N VAL A 334 -3.67 1.08 -16.15
CA VAL A 334 -3.83 0.68 -14.74
C VAL A 334 -4.30 1.87 -13.91
N ILE A 335 -3.67 3.03 -14.08
CA ILE A 335 -4.02 4.24 -13.33
C ILE A 335 -5.41 4.75 -13.76
N LEU A 336 -5.68 4.76 -15.07
CA LEU A 336 -6.98 5.19 -15.62
C LEU A 336 -8.13 4.29 -15.17
N LYS A 337 -7.92 2.97 -15.10
CA LYS A 337 -8.93 2.04 -14.58
C LYS A 337 -9.26 2.32 -13.12
N CYS A 338 -8.28 2.71 -12.28
CA CYS A 338 -8.56 3.17 -10.92
C CYS A 338 -9.43 4.44 -10.89
N LEU A 339 -9.20 5.35 -11.84
CA LEU A 339 -9.87 6.65 -11.97
C LEU A 339 -11.23 6.62 -12.68
N SER A 340 -11.77 5.45 -13.06
CA SER A 340 -13.06 5.39 -13.73
C SER A 340 -14.18 6.00 -12.87
N HIS A 341 -15.14 6.66 -13.51
CA HIS A 341 -16.35 7.16 -12.86
C HIS A 341 -17.36 6.04 -12.55
N SER A 342 -17.28 4.90 -13.25
CA SER A 342 -18.11 3.71 -12.95
C SER A 342 -17.39 2.82 -11.95
N LEU A 343 -18.12 2.37 -10.91
CA LEU A 343 -17.57 1.45 -9.90
C LEU A 343 -17.28 0.06 -10.49
N GLU A 344 -18.05 -0.35 -11.49
CA GLU A 344 -17.95 -1.63 -12.19
C GLU A 344 -16.71 -1.69 -13.08
N GLU A 345 -16.32 -0.55 -13.66
CA GLU A 345 -15.13 -0.44 -14.50
C GLU A 345 -13.82 -0.31 -13.70
N ARG A 346 -13.90 0.05 -12.43
CA ARG A 346 -12.73 0.10 -11.54
C ARG A 346 -12.17 -1.29 -11.27
N PHE A 347 -10.94 -1.33 -10.73
CA PHE A 347 -10.51 -2.52 -9.98
C PHE A 347 -11.46 -2.75 -8.80
N GLN A 348 -11.79 -4.01 -8.54
CA GLN A 348 -12.75 -4.40 -7.52
C GLN A 348 -12.09 -4.61 -6.15
N SER A 349 -10.77 -4.73 -6.09
CA SER A 349 -10.02 -4.77 -4.82
C SER A 349 -8.58 -4.27 -4.95
N CYS A 350 -7.97 -3.94 -3.80
CA CYS A 350 -6.55 -3.58 -3.74
C CYS A 350 -5.66 -4.77 -4.17
N GLU A 351 -6.08 -5.99 -3.87
CA GLU A 351 -5.40 -7.22 -4.29
C GLU A 351 -5.41 -7.40 -5.81
N GLU A 352 -6.51 -7.06 -6.51
CA GLU A 352 -6.57 -7.11 -7.97
C GLU A 352 -5.52 -6.18 -8.60
N ILE A 353 -5.37 -4.97 -8.06
CA ILE A 353 -4.34 -4.02 -8.50
C ILE A 353 -2.95 -4.59 -8.21
N LEU A 354 -2.72 -5.10 -6.99
CA LEU A 354 -1.43 -5.70 -6.60
C LEU A 354 -1.03 -6.85 -7.52
N ASN A 355 -1.96 -7.73 -7.87
CA ASN A 355 -1.72 -8.84 -8.81
C ASN A 355 -1.48 -8.34 -10.23
N THR A 356 -2.18 -7.28 -10.65
CA THR A 356 -2.00 -6.67 -11.99
C THR A 356 -0.61 -6.05 -12.13
N ILE A 357 -0.15 -5.36 -11.09
CA ILE A 357 1.12 -4.63 -11.15
C ILE A 357 2.28 -5.50 -10.66
N SER A 358 2.03 -6.54 -9.87
CA SER A 358 3.04 -7.43 -9.29
C SER A 358 2.49 -8.87 -9.31
N PRO A 359 2.39 -9.49 -10.49
CA PRO A 359 1.85 -10.84 -10.58
C PRO A 359 2.68 -11.78 -9.73
N LYS A 360 2.01 -12.72 -9.04
CA LYS A 360 2.72 -13.74 -8.26
C LYS A 360 3.51 -14.61 -9.22
N LYS A 361 4.71 -15.02 -8.79
CA LYS A 361 5.59 -15.96 -9.52
C LYS A 361 4.87 -17.24 -9.97
N GLU A 362 3.84 -17.66 -9.23
CA GLU A 362 3.00 -18.84 -9.51
C GLU A 362 1.92 -18.60 -10.56
N ASP A 363 1.37 -17.38 -10.66
CA ASP A 363 0.37 -16.99 -11.66
C ASP A 363 1.02 -16.72 -13.03
N MET A 364 2.32 -16.43 -13.05
CA MET A 364 3.15 -16.27 -14.26
C MET A 364 3.50 -17.62 -14.92
N LEU A 365 3.37 -18.75 -14.21
CA LEU A 365 3.68 -20.08 -14.73
C LEU A 365 2.55 -20.70 -15.58
N ASN A 366 1.35 -20.11 -15.59
CA ASN A 366 0.14 -20.75 -16.12
C ASN A 366 -0.50 -20.05 -17.34
N ILE A 367 0.10 -18.99 -17.91
CA ILE A 367 -0.58 -18.21 -18.97
C ILE A 367 0.10 -18.30 -20.35
N SER A 368 1.29 -18.87 -20.47
CA SER A 368 1.87 -19.15 -21.78
C SER A 368 2.83 -20.33 -21.68
N ASN A 369 3.03 -21.08 -22.76
CA ASN A 369 4.09 -22.09 -22.87
C ASN A 369 5.50 -21.45 -22.91
N ASN A 370 5.65 -20.25 -22.33
CA ASN A 370 6.85 -19.45 -22.30
C ASN A 370 7.53 -19.65 -20.94
N TRP A 371 8.81 -19.98 -20.98
CA TRP A 371 9.74 -20.08 -19.89
C TRP A 371 10.23 -18.73 -19.35
N ILE A 372 10.10 -17.63 -20.11
CA ILE A 372 10.42 -16.24 -19.74
C ILE A 372 9.12 -15.48 -19.47
N THR A 373 9.07 -14.72 -18.38
CA THR A 373 7.89 -13.98 -17.97
C THR A 373 7.65 -12.75 -18.84
N ASP A 374 6.38 -12.34 -19.00
CA ASP A 374 6.01 -11.12 -19.73
C ASP A 374 6.71 -9.86 -19.18
N VAL A 375 7.03 -9.85 -17.88
CA VAL A 375 7.76 -8.74 -17.24
C VAL A 375 9.20 -8.70 -17.73
N THR A 376 9.90 -9.83 -17.75
CA THR A 376 11.27 -9.92 -18.28
C THR A 376 11.30 -9.65 -19.78
N HIS A 377 10.29 -10.10 -20.53
CA HIS A 377 10.11 -9.75 -21.94
C HIS A 377 10.03 -8.23 -22.15
N LEU A 378 9.15 -7.56 -21.40
CA LEU A 378 8.99 -6.11 -21.49
C LEU A 378 10.26 -5.37 -21.03
N ASP A 379 10.88 -5.80 -19.92
CA ASP A 379 12.13 -5.20 -19.42
C ASP A 379 13.27 -5.34 -20.45
N LEU A 380 13.40 -6.49 -21.12
CA LEU A 380 14.40 -6.73 -22.16
C LEU A 380 14.14 -5.86 -23.39
N ILE A 381 12.89 -5.80 -23.86
CA ILE A 381 12.52 -4.98 -25.02
C ILE A 381 12.72 -3.48 -24.70
N ASP A 382 12.29 -3.03 -23.53
CA ASP A 382 12.44 -1.63 -23.11
C ASP A 382 13.91 -1.28 -22.87
N PHE A 383 14.72 -2.20 -22.33
CA PHE A 383 16.17 -2.04 -22.22
C PHE A 383 16.80 -1.87 -23.61
N LEU A 384 16.51 -2.78 -24.54
CA LEU A 384 17.05 -2.72 -25.89
C LEU A 384 16.57 -1.47 -26.67
N ARG A 385 15.39 -0.93 -26.33
CA ARG A 385 14.86 0.35 -26.87
C ARG A 385 15.45 1.59 -26.18
N ALA A 386 15.59 1.61 -24.86
CA ALA A 386 15.99 2.80 -24.09
C ALA A 386 17.45 3.21 -24.34
N TYR A 387 18.30 2.25 -24.72
CA TYR A 387 19.68 2.55 -25.15
C TYR A 387 19.73 3.35 -26.45
N HIS A 388 18.64 3.37 -27.23
CA HIS A 388 18.51 4.21 -28.42
C HIS A 388 18.20 5.68 -28.06
N GLN A 389 17.35 5.92 -27.06
CA GLN A 389 16.94 7.29 -26.69
C GLN A 389 18.03 8.09 -25.95
N THR A 390 18.94 7.43 -25.24
CA THR A 390 20.06 8.10 -24.54
C THR A 390 21.21 8.51 -25.47
N ALA A 391 21.31 7.91 -26.65
CA ALA A 391 22.30 8.28 -27.67
C ALA A 391 22.04 9.66 -28.31
N PHE A 392 20.83 10.22 -28.15
CA PHE A 392 20.49 11.55 -28.67
C PHE A 392 20.92 12.72 -27.75
N TYR A 393 21.24 12.47 -26.48
CA TYR A 393 21.55 13.53 -25.50
C TYR A 393 23.01 13.61 -25.05
N ILE A 394 23.87 12.68 -25.47
CA ILE A 394 25.31 12.71 -25.16
C ILE A 394 26.09 13.08 -26.44
N ARG A 395 26.33 14.38 -26.63
CA ARG A 395 27.39 14.85 -27.54
C ARG A 395 28.73 14.82 -26.81
N GLU A 396 29.31 13.64 -26.69
CA GLU A 396 30.76 13.49 -26.61
C GLU A 396 31.15 12.32 -27.53
N ASP A 397 32.11 12.60 -28.40
CA ASP A 397 32.55 11.75 -29.49
C ASP A 397 33.03 10.37 -29.00
N ASN A 398 32.27 9.30 -29.33
CA ASN A 398 32.70 7.89 -29.55
C ASN A 398 31.71 6.79 -29.09
N PHE A 399 30.40 6.93 -29.32
CA PHE A 399 29.49 5.77 -29.20
C PHE A 399 28.68 5.56 -30.48
N PRO A 400 29.12 4.67 -31.40
CA PRO A 400 28.46 4.47 -32.68
C PRO A 400 27.44 3.33 -32.61
N PHE A 401 26.40 3.42 -31.76
CA PHE A 401 25.40 2.34 -31.71
C PHE A 401 23.97 2.84 -31.64
N ASN A 402 23.35 2.81 -32.80
CA ASN A 402 21.93 2.54 -32.97
C ASN A 402 21.85 1.11 -33.55
N TYR A 403 21.01 0.25 -32.99
CA TYR A 403 20.72 -1.04 -33.63
C TYR A 403 19.92 -0.77 -34.90
N TYR A 404 20.53 -1.03 -36.05
CA TYR A 404 19.93 -0.94 -37.36
C TYR A 404 20.31 -2.19 -38.10
N GLY A 405 19.36 -2.81 -38.81
CA GLY A 405 19.64 -3.74 -39.89
C GLY A 405 20.81 -3.25 -40.74
N ARG A 406 22.02 -3.79 -40.60
CA ARG A 406 23.17 -3.49 -41.49
C ARG A 406 23.24 -4.51 -42.62
N TYR A 407 23.97 -4.19 -43.69
CA TYR A 407 24.03 -5.00 -44.93
C TYR A 407 24.49 -6.45 -44.68
N GLY A 408 25.20 -6.72 -43.57
CA GLY A 408 25.57 -8.07 -43.12
C GLY A 408 24.61 -8.75 -42.13
N GLU A 409 23.46 -8.15 -41.83
CA GLU A 409 22.51 -8.69 -40.82
C GLU A 409 21.34 -9.47 -41.44
N LEU A 410 21.14 -9.39 -42.76
CA LEU A 410 20.17 -10.25 -43.45
C LEU A 410 20.54 -11.73 -43.34
N GLU A 411 21.81 -12.07 -43.47
CA GLU A 411 22.31 -13.43 -43.21
C GLU A 411 22.04 -13.85 -41.76
N PHE A 412 22.31 -12.97 -40.79
CA PHE A 412 22.03 -13.22 -39.37
C PHE A 412 20.53 -13.43 -39.08
N LEU A 413 19.67 -12.58 -39.63
CA LEU A 413 18.22 -12.70 -39.47
C LEU A 413 17.69 -13.95 -40.17
N ASN A 414 18.26 -14.31 -41.32
CA ASN A 414 17.93 -15.54 -42.02
C ASN A 414 18.37 -16.79 -41.26
N ASP A 415 19.56 -16.75 -40.64
CA ASP A 415 20.06 -17.82 -39.77
C ASP A 415 19.17 -18.03 -38.52
N LEU A 416 18.50 -16.97 -38.05
CA LEU A 416 17.63 -17.03 -36.87
C LEU A 416 16.17 -17.38 -37.16
N TYR A 417 15.61 -16.88 -38.27
CA TYR A 417 14.17 -16.89 -38.51
C TYR A 417 13.73 -17.57 -39.80
N GLU A 418 14.66 -18.10 -40.61
CA GLU A 418 14.35 -18.66 -41.93
C GLU A 418 13.45 -17.69 -42.72
N LEU A 419 13.97 -16.48 -43.02
CA LEU A 419 13.16 -15.36 -43.53
C LEU A 419 12.41 -15.70 -44.82
N ASP A 420 12.93 -16.62 -45.63
CA ASP A 420 12.27 -17.15 -46.84
C ASP A 420 10.93 -17.84 -46.58
N SER A 421 10.69 -18.29 -45.34
CA SER A 421 9.45 -18.96 -44.91
C SER A 421 8.38 -17.98 -44.39
N ILE A 422 8.73 -16.70 -44.24
CA ILE A 422 7.84 -15.67 -43.71
C ILE A 422 7.21 -14.90 -44.88
N ASP A 423 5.88 -14.78 -44.85
CA ASP A 423 5.15 -14.01 -45.85
C ASP A 423 5.46 -12.51 -45.74
N GLY A 424 5.90 -11.93 -46.87
CA GLY A 424 6.06 -10.49 -47.03
C GLY A 424 4.77 -9.80 -47.44
N LYS A 425 4.74 -8.47 -47.31
CA LYS A 425 3.59 -7.65 -47.71
C LYS A 425 3.67 -7.20 -49.17
N ASP A 426 2.53 -6.79 -49.73
CA ASP A 426 2.42 -6.15 -51.04
C ASP A 426 3.06 -6.92 -52.21
N GLY A 427 3.07 -8.26 -52.14
CA GLY A 427 3.62 -9.14 -53.18
C GLY A 427 5.14 -9.29 -53.17
N MET A 428 5.83 -8.77 -52.14
CA MET A 428 7.25 -8.94 -51.90
C MET A 428 7.54 -10.12 -50.99
N SER A 429 8.75 -10.70 -51.07
CA SER A 429 9.23 -11.60 -50.02
C SER A 429 9.54 -10.81 -48.74
N PHE A 430 9.55 -11.47 -47.57
CA PHE A 430 9.89 -10.79 -46.32
C PHE A 430 11.32 -10.23 -46.34
N ILE A 431 12.26 -10.90 -47.03
CA ILE A 431 13.60 -10.37 -47.28
C ILE A 431 13.55 -9.05 -48.07
N GLN A 432 12.78 -9.00 -49.15
CA GLN A 432 12.61 -7.79 -49.97
C GLN A 432 11.95 -6.66 -49.19
N GLU A 433 10.99 -6.99 -48.32
CA GLU A 433 10.37 -6.04 -47.40
C GLU A 433 11.41 -5.44 -46.44
N ILE A 434 12.27 -6.29 -45.84
CA ILE A 434 13.37 -5.85 -44.97
C ILE A 434 14.37 -4.98 -45.75
N GLU A 435 14.73 -5.36 -46.98
CA GLU A 435 15.63 -4.58 -47.83
C GLU A 435 15.05 -3.20 -48.18
N GLN A 436 13.76 -3.13 -48.50
CA GLN A 436 13.07 -1.89 -48.81
C GLN A 436 12.98 -0.96 -47.59
N HIS A 437 12.63 -1.51 -46.42
CA HIS A 437 12.59 -0.75 -45.15
C HIS A 437 13.93 -0.13 -44.81
N ARG A 438 15.03 -0.84 -45.11
CA ARG A 438 16.40 -0.38 -44.86
C ARG A 438 16.88 0.72 -45.83
N ILE A 439 16.21 0.87 -46.99
CA ILE A 439 16.53 1.91 -47.99
C ILE A 439 15.67 3.16 -47.79
N ASN A 440 14.41 3.00 -47.38
CA ASN A 440 13.45 4.08 -47.17
C ASN A 440 13.05 4.20 -45.69
N ASN A 441 13.90 4.83 -44.87
CA ASN A 441 13.71 5.03 -43.42
C ASN A 441 12.51 5.92 -43.00
N TYR A 442 11.56 6.22 -43.90
CA TYR A 442 10.48 7.18 -43.59
C TYR A 442 9.27 6.58 -42.88
N ASP A 443 9.10 5.25 -42.92
CA ASP A 443 7.85 4.61 -42.48
C ASP A 443 7.97 3.74 -41.21
N TRP A 444 9.19 3.46 -40.70
CA TRP A 444 9.40 2.54 -39.57
C TRP A 444 10.46 3.04 -38.58
N GLU A 445 10.21 2.80 -37.28
CA GLU A 445 11.15 3.12 -36.20
C GLU A 445 12.42 2.26 -36.27
N ASP A 446 13.53 2.79 -35.77
CA ASP A 446 14.87 2.16 -35.74
C ASP A 446 14.89 0.77 -35.08
N THR A 447 13.85 0.41 -34.33
CA THR A 447 13.69 -0.85 -33.61
C THR A 447 12.66 -1.80 -34.25
N TRP A 448 12.36 -1.66 -35.55
CA TRP A 448 11.31 -2.42 -36.23
C TRP A 448 11.38 -3.93 -35.97
N PHE A 449 12.58 -4.50 -35.92
CA PHE A 449 12.82 -5.92 -35.64
C PHE A 449 12.30 -6.35 -34.25
N LEU A 450 12.43 -5.49 -33.23
CA LEU A 450 11.88 -5.73 -31.88
C LEU A 450 10.35 -5.56 -31.81
N THR A 451 9.73 -5.10 -32.88
CA THR A 451 8.30 -4.75 -32.93
C THR A 451 7.52 -5.54 -33.97
N ASP A 452 8.19 -6.30 -34.84
CA ASP A 452 7.53 -7.11 -35.87
C ASP A 452 7.15 -8.49 -35.30
N ASP A 453 5.86 -8.64 -35.01
CA ASP A 453 5.31 -9.86 -34.40
C ASP A 453 5.54 -11.13 -35.26
N ARG A 454 5.85 -11.00 -36.56
CA ARG A 454 6.14 -12.17 -37.43
C ARG A 454 7.40 -12.91 -37.02
N LEU A 455 8.34 -12.23 -36.37
CA LEU A 455 9.57 -12.81 -35.83
C LEU A 455 9.34 -13.54 -34.49
N LYS A 456 8.17 -13.33 -33.88
CA LYS A 456 7.74 -13.96 -32.63
C LYS A 456 8.69 -13.73 -31.45
N LEU A 457 9.39 -12.60 -31.41
CA LEU A 457 10.29 -12.27 -30.30
C LEU A 457 9.57 -12.10 -28.97
N LYS A 458 8.30 -11.70 -29.00
CA LYS A 458 7.48 -11.45 -27.81
C LYS A 458 6.77 -12.71 -27.30
N ASP A 459 6.40 -13.59 -28.22
CA ASP A 459 5.52 -14.72 -27.92
C ASP A 459 6.24 -16.08 -28.04
N ASN A 460 7.55 -16.10 -28.33
CA ASN A 460 8.37 -17.31 -28.40
C ASN A 460 9.75 -17.07 -27.77
N ASP A 461 9.96 -17.68 -26.60
CA ASP A 461 11.19 -17.51 -25.83
C ASP A 461 12.42 -18.13 -26.47
N GLU A 462 12.25 -19.21 -27.23
CA GLU A 462 13.35 -19.82 -27.95
C GLU A 462 13.87 -18.83 -29.00
N ASN A 463 12.96 -18.14 -29.70
CA ASN A 463 13.32 -17.10 -30.66
C ASN A 463 13.96 -15.89 -29.97
N LEU A 464 13.46 -15.47 -28.80
CA LEU A 464 14.06 -14.38 -28.03
C LEU A 464 15.46 -14.74 -27.53
N LEU A 465 15.64 -15.90 -26.89
CA LEU A 465 16.91 -16.34 -26.34
C LEU A 465 17.95 -16.59 -27.44
N LYS A 466 17.54 -17.15 -28.58
CA LYS A 466 18.39 -17.27 -29.78
C LYS A 466 18.82 -15.89 -30.27
N PHE A 467 17.89 -14.95 -30.38
CA PHE A 467 18.21 -13.58 -30.78
C PHE A 467 19.22 -12.92 -29.83
N LEU A 468 18.95 -12.95 -28.52
CA LEU A 468 19.82 -12.38 -27.50
C LEU A 468 21.19 -13.06 -27.45
N SER A 469 21.29 -14.35 -27.79
CA SER A 469 22.57 -15.05 -27.89
C SER A 469 23.39 -14.60 -29.09
N HIS A 470 22.73 -14.42 -30.25
CA HIS A 470 23.41 -14.09 -31.49
C HIS A 470 23.65 -12.58 -31.68
N MET A 471 22.99 -11.71 -30.92
CA MET A 471 23.22 -10.25 -31.02
C MET A 471 24.68 -9.85 -30.70
N PHE A 472 25.39 -10.69 -29.94
CA PHE A 472 26.80 -10.53 -29.59
C PHE A 472 27.76 -11.18 -30.60
N HIS A 473 27.24 -11.82 -31.65
CA HIS A 473 28.06 -12.59 -32.58
C HIS A 473 29.05 -11.71 -33.38
N PRO A 474 30.30 -12.16 -33.61
CA PRO A 474 31.35 -11.37 -34.29
C PRO A 474 31.03 -10.88 -35.70
N LYS A 475 30.19 -11.60 -36.45
CA LYS A 475 29.69 -11.16 -37.77
C LYS A 475 28.67 -10.03 -37.67
N VAL A 476 27.98 -9.95 -36.54
CA VAL A 476 26.98 -8.92 -36.26
C VAL A 476 27.70 -7.68 -35.69
N ARG A 477 28.66 -7.84 -34.75
CA ARG A 477 29.33 -6.71 -34.09
C ARG A 477 30.81 -6.92 -33.73
N ASN A 478 31.50 -5.79 -33.52
CA ASN A 478 32.87 -5.73 -33.00
C ASN A 478 32.86 -5.47 -31.48
N GLU A 479 33.77 -6.14 -30.76
CA GLU A 479 33.87 -6.05 -29.29
C GLU A 479 34.28 -4.63 -28.84
N SER A 480 33.65 -4.15 -27.78
CA SER A 480 33.80 -2.86 -27.11
C SER A 480 33.42 -3.07 -25.64
N SER A 481 33.96 -2.28 -24.72
CA SER A 481 33.68 -2.37 -23.28
C SER A 481 32.21 -2.20 -22.90
N ALA A 482 31.38 -1.67 -23.79
CA ALA A 482 29.94 -1.56 -23.58
C ALA A 482 29.20 -2.91 -23.64
N TRP A 483 29.79 -3.96 -24.22
CA TRP A 483 29.13 -5.26 -24.37
C TRP A 483 29.05 -6.06 -23.08
N GLU A 484 30.07 -5.95 -22.23
CA GLU A 484 30.05 -6.56 -20.91
C GLU A 484 28.88 -6.02 -20.10
N TYR A 485 28.67 -4.70 -20.14
CA TYR A 485 27.55 -4.04 -19.48
C TYR A 485 26.19 -4.46 -20.04
N ILE A 486 26.04 -4.53 -21.37
CA ILE A 486 24.79 -4.98 -22.01
C ILE A 486 24.49 -6.45 -21.66
N LEU A 487 25.50 -7.31 -21.74
CA LEU A 487 25.41 -8.72 -21.40
C LEU A 487 25.06 -8.92 -19.92
N GLU A 488 25.67 -8.18 -19.00
CA GLU A 488 25.36 -8.20 -17.58
C GLU A 488 23.91 -7.81 -17.33
N ASN A 489 23.43 -6.71 -17.90
CA ASN A 489 22.04 -6.28 -17.71
C ASN A 489 21.03 -7.27 -18.30
N ILE A 490 21.29 -7.81 -19.50
CA ILE A 490 20.46 -8.87 -20.10
C ILE A 490 20.45 -10.11 -19.20
N ASN A 491 21.61 -10.52 -18.69
CA ASN A 491 21.70 -11.64 -17.76
C ASN A 491 21.00 -11.36 -16.43
N ASP A 492 21.10 -10.17 -15.85
CA ASP A 492 20.40 -9.78 -14.62
C ASP A 492 18.88 -9.84 -14.78
N MET A 493 18.38 -9.56 -15.98
CA MET A 493 16.97 -9.71 -16.33
C MET A 493 16.60 -11.19 -16.52
N LEU A 494 17.35 -11.94 -17.33
CA LEU A 494 17.09 -13.36 -17.62
C LEU A 494 17.23 -14.26 -16.38
N ILE A 495 18.14 -13.94 -15.45
CA ILE A 495 18.37 -14.72 -14.22
C ILE A 495 17.11 -14.82 -13.37
N LYS A 496 16.24 -13.79 -13.42
CA LYS A 496 14.98 -13.76 -12.68
C LYS A 496 14.05 -14.90 -13.09
N ASP A 497 14.20 -15.34 -14.34
CA ASP A 497 13.42 -16.40 -14.99
C ASP A 497 14.23 -17.70 -15.18
N GLY A 498 15.40 -17.81 -14.54
CA GLY A 498 16.20 -19.04 -14.54
C GLY A 498 16.96 -19.29 -15.84
N TYR A 499 17.27 -18.23 -16.61
CA TYR A 499 18.09 -18.31 -17.81
C TYR A 499 19.29 -17.39 -17.72
N LYS A 500 20.33 -17.73 -18.46
CA LYS A 500 21.50 -16.88 -18.63
C LYS A 500 22.14 -17.11 -19.98
N LEU A 501 22.64 -16.05 -20.59
CA LEU A 501 23.54 -16.12 -21.72
C LEU A 501 24.94 -16.51 -21.24
N VAL A 502 25.49 -17.57 -21.81
CA VAL A 502 26.78 -18.16 -21.46
C VAL A 502 27.68 -18.28 -22.68
N PRO A 503 29.01 -18.12 -22.51
CA PRO A 503 29.96 -18.37 -23.58
C PRO A 503 29.81 -19.78 -24.16
N ASN A 504 29.77 -19.88 -25.49
CA ASN A 504 29.61 -21.13 -26.25
C ASN A 504 30.65 -21.23 -27.38
N GLY A 505 31.90 -20.92 -27.05
CA GLY A 505 33.04 -20.97 -27.96
C GLY A 505 33.51 -19.61 -28.46
N GLU A 506 34.38 -19.63 -29.46
CA GLU A 506 34.99 -18.44 -30.04
C GLU A 506 35.07 -18.54 -31.57
N ILE A 507 34.84 -17.41 -32.25
CA ILE A 507 35.01 -17.27 -33.70
C ILE A 507 35.95 -16.10 -33.96
N SER A 508 37.08 -16.38 -34.61
CA SER A 508 38.13 -15.39 -34.88
C SER A 508 38.64 -14.66 -33.63
N GLY A 509 38.76 -15.38 -32.50
CA GLY A 509 39.24 -14.84 -31.22
C GLY A 509 38.23 -14.00 -30.44
N LYS A 510 36.94 -14.09 -30.80
CA LYS A 510 35.85 -13.37 -30.14
C LYS A 510 34.81 -14.35 -29.60
N ILE A 511 34.28 -14.08 -28.42
CA ILE A 511 33.35 -14.98 -27.73
C ILE A 511 31.99 -15.00 -28.45
N VAL A 512 31.44 -16.18 -28.65
CA VAL A 512 30.04 -16.36 -29.03
C VAL A 512 29.23 -16.85 -27.84
N TYR A 513 27.95 -16.48 -27.77
CA TYR A 513 27.08 -16.82 -26.65
C TYR A 513 26.01 -17.81 -27.08
N SER A 514 25.58 -18.62 -26.11
CA SER A 514 24.33 -19.39 -26.14
C SER A 514 23.56 -19.08 -24.86
N TYR A 515 22.45 -19.77 -24.62
CA TYR A 515 21.68 -19.65 -23.40
C TYR A 515 21.59 -20.99 -22.69
N GLU A 516 21.62 -20.95 -21.37
CA GLU A 516 21.38 -22.13 -20.54
C GLU A 516 20.33 -21.85 -19.48
N ARG A 517 19.70 -22.92 -19.00
CA ARG A 517 18.79 -22.88 -17.87
C ARG A 517 19.58 -23.10 -16.58
N ILE A 518 19.48 -22.15 -15.66
CA ILE A 518 20.12 -22.18 -14.35
C ILE A 518 19.04 -22.43 -13.30
N LEU A 519 19.13 -23.60 -12.66
CA LEU A 519 18.18 -24.09 -11.66
C LEU A 519 18.27 -23.36 -10.32
#